data_AF-A0A4Q1KAK5-F1
#
_entry.id   AF-A0A4Q1KAK5-F1
#
_cell.length_a   1.000
_cell.length_b   1.000
_cell.length_c   1.000
_cell.angle_alpha   90.00
_cell.angle_beta   90.00
_cell.angle_gamma   90.00
#
_symmetry.space_group_name_H-M   'P 1'
#
loop_
_entity.id
_entity.type
_entity.pdbx_description
1 polymer ?
#
loop_
_entity_poly.entity_id
_entity_poly.type
_entity_poly.pdbx_seq_one_letter_code
_entity_poly.pdbx_strand_id
1 'polypeptide(L)'
;MKKVITLSLSLLAFTLSYAQKIQIKKDKIVFDKVEVATVKEPFRNHLDIGTLSGEKRFSVEYKGLSANEMQMYNWLEVTSADGKQKTEIPYEVLITAFNSDRIIVHLLAVKYNLITDKGINEEALKSFFDTPRESLSDKYGKIIAAAKFEEDERKRKLQQVKSTWNPQIKADNSITMNVNGKLSIVGSISARPYAIGSGVNKYVSVIDLDGIEVASLSNVANEFYKYKVETFDGKNYDFFIKSQYNNTNTTFLYEFVCDLVSRGYVLGHQAKVEQQKLYQAKIDLAKDRSVNVYQKPGYLIDEDGKKYTGIISINFQMLDVNQTGQVLPEETADKFGKTVAIVYRNEKNQERTKTFKANSGAYFCIQENGTETFYYGMAVKGDSMKKFQNMSNLSFDNSYFYRLIHKEEKILLLQDPVETDRYVFKIKEENKGQMIDRRNNDDLIPVVADYLKACKSVAEDIRKKEFDLKIEDNLKTIAQEYQSCK
;
A
#
# COMPACT_ATOMS: atom_id res chain seq x y z
N MET A 1 65.99 -1.84 15.29
CA MET A 1 64.59 -1.37 15.42
C MET A 1 64.44 0.12 15.76
N LYS A 2 65.28 0.74 16.62
CA LYS A 2 65.17 2.17 16.94
C LYS A 2 65.53 3.16 15.81
N LYS A 3 66.22 2.75 14.76
CA LYS A 3 66.59 3.61 13.61
C LYS A 3 65.58 3.63 12.47
N VAL A 4 64.61 2.70 12.44
CA VAL A 4 63.57 2.64 11.40
C VAL A 4 62.34 3.46 11.80
N ILE A 5 62.04 3.51 13.10
CA ILE A 5 60.90 4.29 13.63
C ILE A 5 61.14 5.80 13.52
N THR A 6 62.39 6.27 13.60
CA THR A 6 62.72 7.69 13.44
C THR A 6 62.58 8.16 12.00
N LEU A 7 62.80 7.29 11.02
CA LEU A 7 62.68 7.61 9.59
C LEU A 7 61.22 7.65 9.13
N SER A 8 60.35 6.84 9.75
CA SER A 8 58.90 6.85 9.49
C SER A 8 58.16 8.05 10.12
N LEU A 9 58.65 8.59 11.24
CA LEU A 9 58.09 9.84 11.80
C LEU A 9 58.54 11.11 11.07
N SER A 10 59.73 11.10 10.43
CA SER A 10 60.19 12.23 9.62
C SER A 10 59.53 12.32 8.25
N LEU A 11 58.93 11.24 7.73
CA LEU A 11 58.16 11.27 6.47
C LEU A 11 56.69 11.72 6.66
N LEU A 12 56.14 11.68 7.88
CA LEU A 12 54.79 12.20 8.16
C LEU A 12 54.75 13.72 8.43
N ALA A 13 55.91 14.38 8.51
CA ALA A 13 56.01 15.82 8.81
C ALA A 13 55.97 16.73 7.57
N PHE A 14 55.85 16.18 6.35
CA PHE A 14 55.89 16.95 5.11
C PHE A 14 54.53 17.16 4.41
N THR A 15 53.41 16.83 5.06
CA THR A 15 52.08 17.29 4.64
C THR A 15 51.47 18.26 5.64
N LEU A 16 52.27 19.23 6.12
CA LEU A 16 51.69 20.52 6.49
C LEU A 16 51.37 21.22 5.17
N SER A 17 50.19 20.92 4.60
CA SER A 17 49.58 21.86 3.67
C SER A 17 49.40 23.15 4.46
N TYR A 18 50.32 24.10 4.29
CA TYR A 18 50.12 25.45 4.75
C TYR A 18 48.83 25.92 4.10
N ALA A 19 47.75 25.97 4.88
CA ALA A 19 46.51 26.59 4.43
C ALA A 19 46.85 28.07 4.20
N GLN A 20 47.13 28.43 2.95
CA GLN A 20 47.51 29.79 2.57
C GLN A 20 46.44 30.74 3.07
N LYS A 21 46.84 31.77 3.83
CA LYS A 21 45.92 32.70 4.45
C LYS A 21 45.41 33.68 3.40
N ILE A 22 44.24 33.38 2.84
CA ILE A 22 43.56 34.25 1.87
C ILE A 22 42.75 35.32 2.62
N GLN A 23 43.02 36.59 2.32
CA GLN A 23 42.36 37.76 2.90
C GLN A 23 41.99 38.79 1.83
N ILE A 24 41.03 39.65 2.16
CA ILE A 24 40.75 40.89 1.42
C ILE A 24 41.19 42.05 2.29
N LYS A 25 42.03 42.95 1.75
CA LYS A 25 42.50 44.17 2.42
C LYS A 25 42.54 45.32 1.42
N LYS A 26 41.83 46.43 1.69
CA LYS A 26 41.85 47.65 0.84
C LYS A 26 41.70 47.35 -0.66
N ASP A 27 40.65 46.60 -1.02
CA ASP A 27 40.36 46.21 -2.42
C ASP A 27 41.42 45.32 -3.09
N LYS A 28 42.30 44.72 -2.28
CA LYS A 28 43.32 43.75 -2.71
C LYS A 28 43.02 42.38 -2.13
N ILE A 29 43.23 41.36 -2.96
CA ILE A 29 43.26 39.96 -2.54
C ILE A 29 44.70 39.64 -2.13
N VAL A 30 44.85 39.11 -0.93
CA VAL A 30 46.15 38.92 -0.26
C VAL A 30 46.31 37.47 0.14
N PHE A 31 47.38 36.83 -0.34
CA PHE A 31 47.78 35.47 0.01
C PHE A 31 49.03 35.55 0.88
N ASP A 32 48.95 35.08 2.13
CA ASP A 32 50.07 35.09 3.08
C ASP A 32 50.80 36.44 3.17
N LYS A 33 50.01 37.53 3.17
CA LYS A 33 50.45 38.94 3.21
C LYS A 33 51.00 39.52 1.90
N VAL A 34 51.02 38.75 0.81
CA VAL A 34 51.38 39.23 -0.55
C VAL A 34 50.11 39.58 -1.31
N GLU A 35 50.06 40.78 -1.89
CA GLU A 35 48.96 41.19 -2.78
C GLU A 35 49.08 40.44 -4.11
N VAL A 36 47.99 39.82 -4.57
CA VAL A 36 48.00 38.98 -5.78
C VAL A 36 46.98 39.41 -6.84
N ALA A 37 45.88 40.05 -6.43
CA ALA A 37 44.82 40.51 -7.33
C ALA A 37 44.04 41.68 -6.72
N THR A 38 43.18 42.32 -7.52
CA THR A 38 42.22 43.32 -7.07
C THR A 38 40.81 42.75 -6.96
N VAL A 39 40.03 43.28 -6.01
CA VAL A 39 38.61 42.98 -5.81
C VAL A 39 37.89 44.29 -5.52
N LYS A 40 36.88 44.62 -6.32
CA LYS A 40 36.05 45.82 -6.13
C LYS A 40 34.59 45.42 -6.08
N GLU A 41 33.82 46.06 -5.21
CA GLU A 41 32.36 45.91 -5.18
C GLU A 41 31.69 47.16 -5.79
N PRO A 42 31.50 47.24 -7.12
CA PRO A 42 30.89 48.41 -7.75
C PRO A 42 29.44 48.64 -7.30
N PHE A 43 28.72 47.57 -6.95
CA PHE A 43 27.40 47.60 -6.33
C PHE A 43 27.21 46.32 -5.52
N ARG A 44 26.24 46.35 -4.61
CA ARG A 44 26.00 45.28 -3.64
C ARG A 44 25.95 43.90 -4.30
N ASN A 45 26.66 42.93 -3.72
CA ASN A 45 26.73 41.54 -4.14
C ASN A 45 27.44 41.30 -5.49
N HIS A 46 28.12 42.29 -6.05
CA HIS A 46 28.85 42.17 -7.31
C HIS A 46 30.32 42.45 -7.10
N LEU A 47 31.20 41.51 -7.43
CA LEU A 47 32.64 41.63 -7.27
C LEU A 47 33.33 41.64 -8.63
N ASP A 48 34.03 42.72 -8.93
CA ASP A 48 34.97 42.81 -10.03
C ASP A 48 36.34 42.31 -9.58
N ILE A 49 36.83 41.25 -10.21
CA ILE A 49 38.13 40.65 -9.92
C ILE A 49 39.10 40.99 -11.06
N GLY A 50 40.26 41.52 -10.70
CA GLY A 50 41.24 41.99 -11.68
C GLY A 50 42.69 41.76 -11.29
N THR A 51 43.59 42.07 -12.20
CA THR A 51 45.04 42.04 -11.97
C THR A 51 45.47 43.18 -11.03
N LEU A 52 46.71 43.14 -10.53
CA LEU A 52 47.25 44.21 -9.67
C LEU A 52 47.38 45.56 -10.38
N SER A 53 47.49 45.58 -11.71
CA SER A 53 47.45 46.80 -12.54
C SER A 53 46.04 47.40 -12.66
N GLY A 54 45.02 46.70 -12.16
CA GLY A 54 43.63 47.15 -12.17
C GLY A 54 42.82 46.73 -13.40
N GLU A 55 43.38 45.89 -14.26
CA GLU A 55 42.65 45.31 -15.40
C GLU A 55 41.64 44.26 -14.91
N LYS A 56 40.35 44.46 -15.21
CA LYS A 56 39.29 43.49 -14.87
C LYS A 56 39.46 42.20 -15.69
N ARG A 57 39.39 41.06 -15.01
CA ARG A 57 39.48 39.72 -15.63
C ARG A 57 38.15 38.97 -15.64
N PHE A 58 37.35 39.12 -14.61
CA PHE A 58 36.00 38.60 -14.55
C PHE A 58 35.22 39.31 -13.44
N SER A 59 33.91 39.13 -13.42
CA SER A 59 33.06 39.55 -12.32
C SER A 59 32.25 38.40 -11.77
N VAL A 60 31.86 38.51 -10.51
CA VAL A 60 31.07 37.50 -9.80
C VAL A 60 29.91 38.19 -9.11
N GLU A 61 28.69 37.74 -9.39
CA GLU A 61 27.49 38.24 -8.72
C GLU A 61 26.89 37.16 -7.82
N TYR A 62 26.69 37.49 -6.55
CA TYR A 62 25.99 36.64 -5.60
C TYR A 62 24.49 36.73 -5.83
N LYS A 63 23.89 35.60 -6.22
CA LYS A 63 22.47 35.45 -6.50
C LYS A 63 21.83 34.56 -5.43
N GLY A 64 20.58 34.84 -5.11
CA GLY A 64 19.80 34.03 -4.19
C GLY A 64 18.32 34.07 -4.51
N LEU A 65 17.65 32.95 -4.31
CA LEU A 65 16.19 32.85 -4.39
C LEU A 65 15.68 32.07 -3.18
N SER A 66 14.59 32.56 -2.58
CA SER A 66 13.93 31.90 -1.46
C SER A 66 12.67 31.19 -1.94
N ALA A 67 12.56 29.89 -1.63
CA ALA A 67 11.31 29.15 -1.82
C ALA A 67 10.30 29.49 -0.73
N ASN A 68 10.78 29.69 0.50
CA ASN A 68 10.02 30.12 1.67
C ASN A 68 11.01 30.70 2.71
N GLU A 69 10.52 31.05 3.89
CA GLU A 69 11.34 31.63 4.98
C GLU A 69 12.47 30.70 5.46
N MET A 70 12.38 29.39 5.21
CA MET A 70 13.32 28.37 5.71
C MET A 70 14.21 27.77 4.60
N GLN A 71 13.90 28.00 3.32
CA GLN A 71 14.63 27.42 2.19
C GLN A 71 15.11 28.51 1.24
N MET A 72 16.42 28.78 1.30
CA MET A 72 17.11 29.73 0.44
C MET A 72 18.15 29.01 -0.41
N TYR A 73 18.09 29.22 -1.72
CA TYR A 73 19.06 28.73 -2.68
C TYR A 73 19.96 29.87 -3.11
N ASN A 74 21.28 29.69 -2.99
CA ASN A 74 22.27 30.71 -3.31
C ASN A 74 23.30 30.16 -4.31
N TRP A 75 23.72 31.00 -5.25
CA TRP A 75 24.74 30.66 -6.24
C TRP A 75 25.51 31.91 -6.66
N LEU A 76 26.58 31.70 -7.43
CA LEU A 76 27.37 32.78 -8.01
C LEU A 76 27.23 32.72 -9.52
N GLU A 77 26.88 33.86 -10.14
CA GLU A 77 27.00 34.07 -11.58
C GLU A 77 28.38 34.68 -11.86
N VAL A 78 29.21 33.96 -12.60
CA VAL A 78 30.55 34.41 -12.99
C VAL A 78 30.51 34.83 -14.46
N THR A 79 30.98 36.04 -14.74
CA THR A 79 30.95 36.66 -16.08
C THR A 79 32.37 37.03 -16.52
N SER A 80 32.74 36.71 -17.77
CA SER A 80 34.04 37.06 -18.34
C SER A 80 34.28 38.58 -18.39
N ALA A 81 35.53 39.01 -18.50
CA ALA A 81 35.89 40.45 -18.59
C ALA A 81 35.10 41.21 -19.68
N ASP A 82 34.88 40.58 -20.84
CA ASP A 82 34.17 41.15 -21.98
C ASP A 82 32.64 40.96 -21.92
N GLY A 83 32.13 40.29 -20.88
CA GLY A 83 30.71 40.04 -20.69
C GLY A 83 30.12 38.93 -21.58
N LYS A 84 30.90 38.29 -22.46
CA LYS A 84 30.37 37.34 -23.46
C LYS A 84 30.12 35.94 -22.92
N GLN A 85 30.91 35.49 -21.94
CA GLN A 85 30.76 34.18 -21.32
C GLN A 85 30.20 34.33 -19.91
N LYS A 86 29.22 33.50 -19.59
CA LYS A 86 28.59 33.43 -18.28
C LYS A 86 28.46 31.98 -17.85
N THR A 87 28.72 31.72 -16.57
CA THR A 87 28.52 30.40 -15.98
C THR A 87 28.14 30.54 -14.52
N GLU A 88 27.49 29.52 -13.97
CA GLU A 88 26.97 29.54 -12.61
C GLU A 88 27.62 28.45 -11.78
N ILE A 89 27.93 28.77 -10.52
CA ILE A 89 28.52 27.83 -9.56
C ILE A 89 27.80 27.92 -8.21
N PRO A 90 27.73 26.81 -7.45
CA PRO A 90 27.13 26.84 -6.11
C PRO A 90 27.90 27.79 -5.19
N TYR A 91 27.18 28.51 -4.33
CA TYR A 91 27.80 29.26 -3.24
C TYR A 91 28.10 28.32 -2.07
N GLU A 92 29.37 28.03 -1.85
CA GLU A 92 29.84 27.12 -0.80
C GLU A 92 30.71 27.84 0.22
N VAL A 93 30.35 27.69 1.49
CA VAL A 93 31.10 28.28 2.61
C VAL A 93 32.23 27.33 3.01
N LEU A 94 33.39 27.50 2.40
CA LEU A 94 34.58 26.67 2.68
C LEU A 94 35.44 27.20 3.85
N ILE A 95 35.10 28.37 4.39
CA ILE A 95 35.80 29.01 5.51
C ILE A 95 34.84 29.55 6.55
N THR A 96 35.30 29.58 7.80
CA THR A 96 34.63 30.34 8.87
C THR A 96 34.87 31.84 8.65
N ALA A 97 33.96 32.49 7.95
CA ALA A 97 33.93 33.94 7.75
C ALA A 97 32.49 34.44 7.73
N PHE A 98 32.28 35.69 8.15
CA PHE A 98 30.96 36.35 8.11
C PHE A 98 30.80 37.33 6.94
N ASN A 99 31.87 37.57 6.18
CA ASN A 99 31.87 38.44 5.01
C ASN A 99 31.75 37.57 3.75
N SER A 100 30.71 37.83 2.94
CA SER A 100 30.40 37.13 1.69
C SER A 100 31.54 37.19 0.69
N ASP A 101 32.18 38.34 0.52
CA ASP A 101 33.22 38.55 -0.49
C ASP A 101 34.45 37.70 -0.19
N ARG A 102 34.79 37.59 1.09
CA ARG A 102 35.89 36.72 1.54
C ARG A 102 35.56 35.25 1.29
N ILE A 103 34.31 34.84 1.49
CA ILE A 103 33.87 33.47 1.20
C ILE A 103 33.94 33.21 -0.31
N ILE A 104 33.44 34.13 -1.12
CA ILE A 104 33.45 34.06 -2.59
C ILE A 104 34.89 33.98 -3.09
N VAL A 105 35.76 34.91 -2.70
CA VAL A 105 37.18 34.91 -3.11
C VAL A 105 37.89 33.62 -2.68
N HIS A 106 37.61 33.12 -1.47
CA HIS A 106 38.21 31.87 -1.01
C HIS A 106 37.71 30.67 -1.83
N LEU A 107 36.42 30.61 -2.15
CA LEU A 107 35.85 29.57 -3.01
C LEU A 107 36.49 29.59 -4.41
N LEU A 108 36.60 30.75 -5.03
CA LEU A 108 37.20 30.93 -6.36
C LEU A 108 38.68 30.54 -6.37
N ALA A 109 39.41 30.84 -5.30
CA ALA A 109 40.82 30.49 -5.14
C ALA A 109 41.03 28.99 -4.85
N VAL A 110 40.32 28.43 -3.88
CA VAL A 110 40.63 27.08 -3.37
C VAL A 110 39.95 25.98 -4.18
N LYS A 111 38.68 26.16 -4.55
CA LYS A 111 37.94 25.12 -5.28
C LYS A 111 38.16 25.23 -6.78
N TYR A 112 38.14 26.45 -7.31
CA TYR A 112 38.20 26.68 -8.75
C TYR A 112 39.57 27.13 -9.25
N ASN A 113 40.52 27.40 -8.34
CA ASN A 113 41.89 27.77 -8.67
C ASN A 113 42.02 28.98 -9.64
N LEU A 114 41.04 29.89 -9.61
CA LEU A 114 41.01 31.07 -10.49
C LEU A 114 41.98 32.16 -10.04
N ILE A 115 42.34 32.14 -8.75
CA ILE A 115 43.25 33.09 -8.11
C ILE A 115 44.27 32.27 -7.34
N THR A 116 45.54 32.53 -7.63
CA THR A 116 46.69 31.83 -7.04
C THR A 116 47.60 32.83 -6.31
N ASP A 117 48.64 32.31 -5.66
CA ASP A 117 49.71 33.11 -5.08
C ASP A 117 50.49 33.95 -6.11
N LYS A 118 50.36 33.64 -7.42
CA LYS A 118 50.93 34.39 -8.54
C LYS A 118 49.94 35.37 -9.19
N GLY A 119 48.71 35.44 -8.70
CA GLY A 119 47.63 36.26 -9.28
C GLY A 119 46.58 35.44 -10.03
N ILE A 120 45.91 36.07 -10.99
CA ILE A 120 44.83 35.43 -11.78
C ILE A 120 45.42 34.29 -12.62
N ASN A 121 44.82 33.11 -12.53
CA ASN A 121 45.20 31.95 -13.32
C ASN A 121 44.40 31.93 -14.63
N GLU A 122 44.99 32.44 -15.72
CA GLU A 122 44.34 32.58 -17.02
C GLU A 122 43.95 31.23 -17.65
N GLU A 123 44.76 30.18 -17.44
CA GLU A 123 44.46 28.84 -17.95
C GLU A 123 43.26 28.23 -17.22
N ALA A 124 43.23 28.34 -15.89
CA ALA A 124 42.09 27.90 -15.09
C ALA A 124 40.84 28.74 -15.39
N LEU A 125 40.98 30.05 -15.61
CA LEU A 125 39.86 30.92 -15.98
C LEU A 125 39.26 30.55 -17.34
N LYS A 126 40.11 30.28 -18.34
CA LYS A 126 39.65 29.79 -19.65
C LYS A 126 38.95 28.44 -19.52
N SER A 127 39.60 27.46 -18.87
CA SER A 127 39.00 26.14 -18.63
C SER A 127 37.71 26.24 -17.82
N PHE A 128 37.61 27.21 -16.90
CA PHE A 128 36.43 27.44 -16.10
C PHE A 128 35.26 27.83 -16.99
N PHE A 129 35.40 28.80 -17.90
CA PHE A 129 34.29 29.17 -18.80
C PHE A 129 34.01 28.13 -19.89
N ASP A 130 35.01 27.36 -20.33
CA ASP A 130 34.83 26.30 -21.34
C ASP A 130 34.11 25.07 -20.78
N THR A 131 34.06 24.90 -19.45
CA THR A 131 33.36 23.78 -18.81
C THR A 131 31.85 24.00 -18.82
N PRO A 132 31.06 23.13 -19.47
CA PRO A 132 29.60 23.20 -19.42
C PRO A 132 29.11 22.98 -17.98
N ARG A 133 28.25 23.87 -17.49
CA ARG A 133 27.60 23.75 -16.17
C ARG A 133 26.09 23.85 -16.29
N GLU A 134 25.41 23.19 -15.37
CA GLU A 134 23.96 23.36 -15.17
C GLU A 134 23.67 24.83 -14.82
N SER A 135 22.61 25.39 -15.39
CA SER A 135 22.08 26.67 -14.92
C SER A 135 21.38 26.47 -13.58
N LEU A 136 22.01 26.99 -12.52
CA LEU A 136 21.49 27.00 -11.17
C LEU A 136 20.31 27.96 -11.04
N SER A 137 20.31 29.08 -11.78
CA SER A 137 19.16 29.99 -11.84
C SER A 137 17.92 29.29 -12.39
N ASP A 138 18.03 28.56 -13.50
CA ASP A 138 16.92 27.78 -14.06
C ASP A 138 16.50 26.64 -13.12
N LYS A 139 17.47 25.91 -12.56
CA LYS A 139 17.20 24.81 -11.63
C LYS A 139 16.42 25.28 -10.41
N TYR A 140 16.93 26.28 -9.71
CA TYR A 140 16.28 26.81 -8.51
C TYR A 140 14.99 27.56 -8.86
N GLY A 141 14.94 28.24 -10.00
CA GLY A 141 13.72 28.87 -10.52
C GLY A 141 12.58 27.87 -10.70
N LYS A 142 12.85 26.70 -11.29
CA LYS A 142 11.86 25.62 -11.44
C LYS A 142 11.38 25.06 -10.09
N ILE A 143 12.32 24.82 -9.16
CA ILE A 143 11.98 24.34 -7.81
C ILE A 143 11.04 25.31 -7.09
N ILE A 144 11.36 26.61 -7.15
CA ILE A 144 10.56 27.64 -6.49
C ILE A 144 9.21 27.84 -7.17
N ALA A 145 9.16 27.82 -8.50
CA ALA A 145 7.91 27.92 -9.24
C ALA A 145 6.96 26.76 -8.89
N ALA A 146 7.47 25.53 -8.81
CA ALA A 146 6.69 24.38 -8.38
C ALA A 146 6.19 24.54 -6.93
N ALA A 147 7.06 24.91 -6.00
CA ALA A 147 6.67 25.13 -4.61
C ALA A 147 5.60 26.23 -4.45
N LYS A 148 5.73 27.34 -5.17
CA LYS A 148 4.73 28.42 -5.19
C LYS A 148 3.40 27.94 -5.79
N PHE A 149 3.44 27.18 -6.88
CA PHE A 149 2.24 26.63 -7.49
C PHE A 149 1.49 25.69 -6.53
N GLU A 150 2.20 24.80 -5.84
CA GLU A 150 1.63 23.92 -4.82
C GLU A 150 1.03 24.70 -3.64
N GLU A 151 1.71 25.77 -3.20
CA GLU A 151 1.20 26.63 -2.13
C GLU A 151 -0.05 27.39 -2.56
N ASP A 152 -0.10 27.90 -3.79
CA ASP A 152 -1.24 28.61 -4.36
C ASP A 152 -2.43 27.67 -4.60
N GLU A 153 -2.18 26.46 -5.10
CA GLU A 153 -3.17 25.38 -5.19
C GLU A 153 -3.78 25.08 -3.80
N ARG A 154 -2.94 24.94 -2.78
CA ARG A 154 -3.38 24.71 -1.40
C ARG A 154 -4.20 25.88 -0.86
N LYS A 155 -3.75 27.12 -1.07
CA LYS A 155 -4.51 28.33 -0.69
C LYS A 155 -5.87 28.38 -1.39
N ARG A 156 -5.92 28.06 -2.68
CA ARG A 156 -7.15 27.99 -3.48
C ARG A 156 -8.11 26.94 -2.92
N LYS A 157 -7.62 25.72 -2.62
CA LYS A 157 -8.44 24.67 -1.99
C LYS A 157 -8.97 25.09 -0.62
N LEU A 158 -8.13 25.70 0.22
CA LEU A 158 -8.56 26.23 1.52
C LEU A 158 -9.60 27.34 1.37
N GLN A 159 -9.42 28.26 0.42
CA GLN A 159 -10.40 29.31 0.15
C GLN A 159 -11.74 28.74 -0.33
N GLN A 160 -11.70 27.75 -1.23
CA GLN A 160 -12.89 27.03 -1.66
C GLN A 160 -13.60 26.34 -0.50
N VAL A 161 -12.85 25.72 0.42
CA VAL A 161 -13.43 25.13 1.64
C VAL A 161 -14.16 26.19 2.47
N LYS A 162 -13.52 27.33 2.70
CA LYS A 162 -14.10 28.43 3.47
C LYS A 162 -15.37 28.99 2.82
N SER A 163 -15.40 29.12 1.50
CA SER A 163 -16.57 29.63 0.77
C SER A 163 -17.70 28.61 0.65
N THR A 164 -17.38 27.36 0.33
CA THR A 164 -18.38 26.32 0.04
C THR A 164 -18.93 25.71 1.31
N TRP A 165 -18.04 25.29 2.22
CA TRP A 165 -18.42 24.54 3.40
C TRP A 165 -18.54 25.41 4.65
N ASN A 166 -17.92 26.60 4.68
CA ASN A 166 -17.91 27.51 5.83
C ASN A 166 -17.81 26.77 7.20
N PRO A 167 -16.74 26.00 7.46
CA PRO A 167 -16.62 25.25 8.71
C PRO A 167 -16.64 26.18 9.91
N GLN A 168 -17.25 25.78 11.02
CA GLN A 168 -17.23 26.51 12.28
C GLN A 168 -17.11 25.53 13.44
N ILE A 169 -16.39 25.92 14.48
CA ILE A 169 -16.31 25.18 15.74
C ILE A 169 -17.14 25.95 16.76
N LYS A 170 -18.14 25.29 17.34
CA LYS A 170 -19.00 25.86 18.38
C LYS A 170 -18.37 25.69 19.77
N ALA A 171 -18.94 26.36 20.77
CA ALA A 171 -18.42 26.32 22.14
C ALA A 171 -18.51 24.92 22.80
N ASP A 172 -19.44 24.08 22.35
CA ASP A 172 -19.58 22.68 22.77
C ASP A 172 -18.64 21.73 21.99
N ASN A 173 -17.70 22.29 21.21
CA ASN A 173 -16.80 21.61 20.29
C ASN A 173 -17.49 20.88 19.12
N SER A 174 -18.77 21.13 18.84
CA SER A 174 -19.39 20.66 17.62
C SER A 174 -18.82 21.40 16.39
N ILE A 175 -18.64 20.66 15.30
CA ILE A 175 -18.23 21.20 14.00
C ILE A 175 -19.49 21.37 13.15
N THR A 176 -19.75 22.59 12.69
CA THR A 176 -20.83 22.87 11.74
C THR A 176 -20.27 23.28 10.38
N MET A 177 -20.89 22.78 9.31
CA MET A 177 -20.55 23.13 7.92
C MET A 177 -21.83 23.36 7.12
N ASN A 178 -21.75 24.14 6.05
CA ASN A 178 -22.80 24.31 5.07
C ASN A 178 -22.89 23.04 4.21
N VAL A 179 -23.94 22.25 4.40
CA VAL A 179 -24.23 21.03 3.66
C VAL A 179 -25.60 21.20 3.01
N ASN A 180 -25.67 21.03 1.69
CA ASN A 180 -26.91 21.22 0.91
C ASN A 180 -27.62 22.57 1.16
N GLY A 181 -26.83 23.65 1.33
CA GLY A 181 -27.36 25.00 1.56
C GLY A 181 -27.81 25.28 3.00
N LYS A 182 -27.62 24.35 3.94
CA LYS A 182 -27.95 24.53 5.35
C LYS A 182 -26.73 24.30 6.24
N LEU A 183 -26.51 25.22 7.19
CA LEU A 183 -25.53 25.02 8.25
C LEU A 183 -25.99 23.87 9.17
N SER A 184 -25.23 22.78 9.16
CA SER A 184 -25.55 21.53 9.86
C SER A 184 -24.36 21.07 10.69
N ILE A 185 -24.62 20.39 11.80
CA ILE A 185 -23.57 19.71 12.57
C ILE A 185 -23.10 18.51 11.75
N VAL A 186 -21.79 18.36 11.60
CA VAL A 186 -21.17 17.28 10.81
C VAL A 186 -20.17 16.44 11.62
N GLY A 187 -19.93 16.81 12.88
CA GLY A 187 -19.01 16.10 13.75
C GLY A 187 -18.66 16.92 14.98
N SER A 188 -17.58 16.53 15.64
CA SER A 188 -17.02 17.20 16.81
C SER A 188 -15.50 17.18 16.78
N ILE A 189 -14.89 18.07 17.54
CA ILE A 189 -13.43 18.13 17.74
C ILE A 189 -13.11 17.95 19.22
N SER A 190 -12.10 17.15 19.53
CA SER A 190 -11.55 17.02 20.88
C SER A 190 -10.12 17.52 20.86
N ALA A 191 -9.81 18.52 21.67
CA ALA A 191 -8.48 19.09 21.82
C ALA A 191 -7.99 18.91 23.27
N ARG A 192 -6.86 18.22 23.45
CA ARG A 192 -6.26 17.94 24.75
C ARG A 192 -5.16 18.95 25.07
N PRO A 193 -5.03 19.41 26.33
CA PRO A 193 -3.91 20.27 26.72
C PRO A 193 -2.57 19.72 26.27
N TYR A 194 -1.65 20.62 25.95
CA TYR A 194 -0.30 20.23 25.60
C TYR A 194 0.38 19.52 26.78
N ALA A 195 0.68 18.23 26.63
CA ALA A 195 1.43 17.47 27.61
C ALA A 195 2.93 17.49 27.26
N ILE A 196 3.76 17.92 28.22
CA ILE A 196 5.22 17.84 28.14
C ILE A 196 5.63 16.41 28.53
N GLY A 197 6.21 15.65 27.60
CA GLY A 197 6.67 14.28 27.83
C GLY A 197 7.44 13.71 26.63
N SER A 198 8.20 12.63 26.85
CA SER A 198 9.06 12.00 25.84
C SER A 198 8.31 10.98 24.96
N GLY A 199 7.21 11.41 24.33
CA GLY A 199 6.36 10.53 23.51
C GLY A 199 5.56 11.27 22.43
N VAL A 200 5.01 10.49 21.48
CA VAL A 200 4.03 10.96 20.51
C VAL A 200 2.69 11.12 21.23
N ASN A 201 2.30 12.36 21.46
CA ASN A 201 1.04 12.73 22.10
C ASN A 201 0.03 13.09 21.02
N LYS A 202 -1.17 12.50 21.13
CA LYS A 202 -2.31 12.85 20.31
C LYS A 202 -3.06 14.02 20.93
N TYR A 203 -3.04 15.16 20.26
CA TYR A 203 -3.51 16.44 20.77
C TYR A 203 -4.91 16.79 20.28
N VAL A 204 -5.22 16.46 19.03
CA VAL A 204 -6.53 16.75 18.44
C VAL A 204 -7.08 15.48 17.81
N SER A 205 -8.37 15.23 18.03
CA SER A 205 -9.17 14.22 17.33
C SER A 205 -10.38 14.90 16.71
N VAL A 206 -10.67 14.59 15.45
CA VAL A 206 -11.90 14.99 14.77
C VAL A 206 -12.75 13.76 14.57
N ILE A 207 -14.00 13.82 15.05
CA ILE A 207 -14.94 12.70 15.10
C ILE A 207 -16.17 13.08 14.27
N ASP A 208 -16.66 12.19 13.42
CA ASP A 208 -17.87 12.43 12.61
C ASP A 208 -19.18 12.16 13.39
N LEU A 209 -20.33 12.17 12.70
CA LEU A 209 -21.64 11.93 13.32
C LEU A 209 -21.88 10.48 13.73
N ASP A 210 -21.12 9.54 13.16
CA ASP A 210 -21.19 8.11 13.48
C ASP A 210 -20.24 7.72 14.62
N GLY A 211 -19.52 8.68 15.20
CA GLY A 211 -18.54 8.44 16.26
C GLY A 211 -17.20 7.89 15.73
N ILE A 212 -16.96 7.94 14.42
CA ILE A 212 -15.72 7.49 13.81
C ILE A 212 -14.72 8.64 13.90
N GLU A 213 -13.53 8.35 14.42
CA GLU A 213 -12.43 9.31 14.37
C GLU A 213 -11.92 9.43 12.93
N VAL A 214 -12.25 10.55 12.28
CA VAL A 214 -11.87 10.83 10.90
C VAL A 214 -10.40 11.17 10.80
N ALA A 215 -9.88 11.91 11.77
CA ALA A 215 -8.48 12.29 11.82
C ALA A 215 -8.00 12.55 13.24
N SER A 216 -6.71 12.30 13.45
CA SER A 216 -6.01 12.72 14.65
C SER A 216 -4.69 13.42 14.33
N LEU A 217 -4.30 14.30 15.23
CA LEU A 217 -3.12 15.15 15.10
C LEU A 217 -2.18 14.88 16.28
N SER A 218 -0.91 14.65 15.96
CA SER A 218 0.16 14.33 16.92
C SER A 218 1.43 15.15 16.66
N ASN A 219 2.26 15.35 17.69
CA ASN A 219 3.55 16.02 17.52
C ASN A 219 4.50 15.19 16.65
N VAL A 220 5.35 15.91 15.91
CA VAL A 220 6.57 15.36 15.31
C VAL A 220 7.73 15.68 16.26
N ALA A 221 8.55 14.69 16.58
CA ALA A 221 9.74 14.92 17.42
C ALA A 221 10.67 15.93 16.74
N ASN A 222 11.13 16.93 17.50
CA ASN A 222 12.08 17.96 17.06
C ASN A 222 11.62 18.91 15.94
N GLU A 223 10.32 18.99 15.63
CA GLU A 223 9.78 19.96 14.65
C GLU A 223 8.68 20.83 15.27
N PHE A 224 8.85 22.17 15.22
CA PHE A 224 7.96 23.13 15.87
C PHE A 224 6.91 23.77 14.95
N TYR A 225 6.99 23.53 13.64
CA TYR A 225 6.13 24.17 12.63
C TYR A 225 5.16 23.21 11.94
N LYS A 226 5.16 21.93 12.33
CA LYS A 226 4.26 20.94 11.76
C LYS A 226 3.82 19.88 12.76
N TYR A 227 2.68 19.26 12.46
CA TYR A 227 2.14 18.11 13.18
C TYR A 227 1.86 16.97 12.20
N LYS A 228 1.89 15.74 12.69
CA LYS A 228 1.52 14.57 11.90
C LYS A 228 0.03 14.31 12.04
N VAL A 229 -0.64 14.10 10.92
CA VAL A 229 -2.06 13.74 10.84
C VAL A 229 -2.20 12.29 10.40
N GLU A 230 -3.03 11.53 11.10
CA GLU A 230 -3.45 10.17 10.76
C GLU A 230 -4.96 10.17 10.54
N THR A 231 -5.44 9.57 9.45
CA THR A 231 -6.86 9.55 9.06
C THR A 231 -7.48 8.16 9.13
N PHE A 232 -8.82 8.09 9.16
CA PHE A 232 -9.56 6.82 9.32
C PHE A 232 -9.29 5.76 8.24
N ASP A 233 -8.79 6.20 7.07
CA ASP A 233 -8.41 5.36 5.93
C ASP A 233 -6.92 4.95 5.96
N GLY A 234 -6.22 5.25 7.06
CA GLY A 234 -4.82 4.89 7.29
C GLY A 234 -3.80 5.82 6.60
N LYS A 235 -4.25 6.89 5.94
CA LYS A 235 -3.34 7.88 5.34
C LYS A 235 -2.68 8.74 6.42
N ASN A 236 -1.47 9.17 6.11
CA ASN A 236 -0.64 9.99 6.98
C ASN A 236 -0.11 11.21 6.21
N TYR A 237 -0.12 12.40 6.81
CA TYR A 237 0.44 13.60 6.19
C TYR A 237 0.85 14.67 7.21
N ASP A 238 1.66 15.64 6.77
CA ASP A 238 2.11 16.76 7.60
C ASP A 238 1.12 17.95 7.52
N PHE A 239 0.69 18.44 8.68
CA PHE A 239 -0.07 19.67 8.85
C PHE A 239 0.85 20.81 9.30
N PHE A 240 1.08 21.77 8.41
CA PHE A 240 1.93 22.94 8.67
C PHE A 240 1.13 24.07 9.32
N ILE A 241 1.67 24.59 10.41
CA ILE A 241 0.94 25.52 11.29
C ILE A 241 1.24 26.97 10.95
N LYS A 242 0.24 27.84 11.10
CA LYS A 242 0.43 29.30 11.09
C LYS A 242 0.40 29.92 12.48
N SER A 243 -0.15 29.20 13.45
CA SER A 243 -0.21 29.59 14.85
C SER A 243 0.18 28.39 15.71
N GLN A 244 0.79 28.66 16.87
CA GLN A 244 1.17 27.61 17.80
C GLN A 244 -0.07 26.91 18.37
N TYR A 245 0.05 25.60 18.57
CA TYR A 245 -1.02 24.81 19.17
C TYR A 245 -1.27 25.23 20.62
N ASN A 246 -2.54 25.43 20.94
CA ASN A 246 -3.06 25.46 22.29
C ASN A 246 -4.47 24.85 22.22
N ASN A 247 -4.87 24.06 23.22
CA ASN A 247 -6.16 23.38 23.23
C ASN A 247 -7.35 24.34 23.25
N THR A 248 -7.15 25.62 23.55
CA THR A 248 -8.16 26.69 23.46
C THR A 248 -8.01 27.60 22.24
N ASN A 249 -6.96 27.41 21.41
CA ASN A 249 -6.74 28.22 20.21
C ASN A 249 -7.70 27.78 19.10
N THR A 250 -8.85 28.45 19.02
CA THR A 250 -9.89 28.19 18.02
C THR A 250 -9.41 28.43 16.58
N THR A 251 -8.44 29.33 16.35
CA THR A 251 -7.85 29.54 15.03
C THR A 251 -7.09 28.31 14.57
N PHE A 252 -6.25 27.72 15.42
CA PHE A 252 -5.53 26.49 15.09
C PHE A 252 -6.49 25.36 14.75
N LEU A 253 -7.49 25.14 15.61
CA LEU A 253 -8.46 24.05 15.43
C LEU A 253 -9.28 24.25 14.16
N TYR A 254 -9.69 25.49 13.89
CA TYR A 254 -10.38 25.85 12.66
C TYR A 254 -9.51 25.61 11.41
N GLU A 255 -8.24 26.01 11.43
CA GLU A 255 -7.32 25.78 10.32
C GLU A 255 -7.10 24.29 10.06
N PHE A 256 -7.03 23.47 11.11
CA PHE A 256 -6.91 22.02 10.98
C PHE A 256 -8.16 21.41 10.34
N VAL A 257 -9.36 21.79 10.78
CA VAL A 257 -10.62 21.34 10.14
C VAL A 257 -10.68 21.77 8.68
N CYS A 258 -10.28 23.01 8.34
CA CYS A 258 -10.23 23.45 6.95
C CYS A 258 -9.24 22.63 6.10
N ASP A 259 -8.06 22.29 6.64
CA ASP A 259 -7.08 21.44 5.94
C ASP A 259 -7.65 20.04 5.67
N LEU A 260 -8.28 19.40 6.66
CA LEU A 260 -8.95 18.11 6.50
C LEU A 260 -10.00 18.13 5.39
N VAL A 261 -10.91 19.10 5.42
CA VAL A 261 -11.95 19.22 4.40
C VAL A 261 -11.34 19.50 3.02
N SER A 262 -10.25 20.27 2.95
CA SER A 262 -9.56 20.57 1.67
C SER A 262 -8.93 19.32 1.04
N ARG A 263 -8.69 18.29 1.84
CA ARG A 263 -8.17 16.98 1.43
C ARG A 263 -9.27 15.95 1.19
N GLY A 264 -10.54 16.36 1.30
CA GLY A 264 -11.71 15.52 1.01
C GLY A 264 -12.31 14.84 2.24
N TYR A 265 -11.87 15.17 3.46
CA TYR A 265 -12.47 14.65 4.70
C TYR A 265 -13.57 15.59 5.19
N VAL A 266 -14.78 15.41 4.67
CA VAL A 266 -15.91 16.34 4.84
C VAL A 266 -16.76 16.03 6.08
N LEU A 267 -16.42 14.96 6.81
CA LEU A 267 -17.12 14.46 8.00
C LEU A 267 -18.56 13.96 7.69
N GLY A 268 -19.48 14.07 8.64
CA GLY A 268 -20.85 13.58 8.50
C GLY A 268 -20.93 12.06 8.63
N HIS A 269 -21.27 11.39 7.52
CA HIS A 269 -21.37 9.92 7.42
C HIS A 269 -20.34 9.34 6.43
N GLN A 270 -19.40 10.15 5.95
CA GLN A 270 -18.46 9.77 4.89
C GLN A 270 -17.64 8.53 5.29
N ALA A 271 -17.04 8.54 6.48
CA ALA A 271 -16.13 7.48 6.90
C ALA A 271 -16.84 6.12 6.97
N LYS A 272 -18.07 6.10 7.52
CA LYS A 272 -18.92 4.91 7.55
C LYS A 272 -19.27 4.40 6.15
N VAL A 273 -19.66 5.29 5.23
CA VAL A 273 -19.98 4.91 3.85
C VAL A 273 -18.76 4.32 3.15
N GLU A 274 -17.58 4.89 3.34
CA GLU A 274 -16.33 4.38 2.75
C GLU A 274 -15.92 3.04 3.35
N GLN A 275 -16.00 2.88 4.68
CA GLN A 275 -15.74 1.59 5.35
C GLN A 275 -16.72 0.51 4.88
N GLN A 276 -18.00 0.84 4.70
CA GLN A 276 -19.01 -0.09 4.17
C GLN A 276 -18.69 -0.49 2.72
N LYS A 277 -18.31 0.46 1.86
CA LYS A 277 -17.87 0.16 0.49
C LYS A 277 -16.67 -0.77 0.48
N LEU A 278 -15.67 -0.50 1.32
CA LEU A 278 -14.49 -1.36 1.46
C LEU A 278 -14.87 -2.75 1.97
N TYR A 279 -15.73 -2.84 2.98
CA TYR A 279 -16.21 -4.11 3.51
C TYR A 279 -16.98 -4.91 2.45
N GLN A 280 -17.84 -4.26 1.67
CA GLN A 280 -18.57 -4.90 0.58
C GLN A 280 -17.61 -5.40 -0.51
N ALA A 281 -16.61 -4.61 -0.89
CA ALA A 281 -15.57 -5.03 -1.83
C ALA A 281 -14.78 -6.24 -1.30
N LYS A 282 -14.47 -6.28 0.01
CA LYS A 282 -13.85 -7.46 0.64
C LYS A 282 -14.75 -8.69 0.59
N ILE A 283 -16.05 -8.52 0.81
CA ILE A 283 -17.04 -9.61 0.67
C ILE A 283 -17.06 -10.13 -0.76
N ASP A 284 -17.10 -9.25 -1.75
CA ASP A 284 -17.20 -9.66 -3.15
C ASP A 284 -15.92 -10.37 -3.62
N LEU A 285 -14.75 -9.87 -3.22
CA LEU A 285 -13.48 -10.60 -3.41
C LEU A 285 -13.46 -11.96 -2.68
N ALA A 286 -14.03 -12.05 -1.49
CA ALA A 286 -14.12 -13.32 -0.76
C ALA A 286 -15.05 -14.30 -1.47
N LYS A 287 -16.15 -13.84 -2.06
CA LYS A 287 -17.04 -14.68 -2.89
C LYS A 287 -16.31 -15.21 -4.12
N ASP A 288 -15.58 -14.35 -4.84
CA ASP A 288 -14.85 -14.73 -6.06
C ASP A 288 -13.75 -15.77 -5.80
N ARG A 289 -13.11 -15.72 -4.63
CA ARG A 289 -12.09 -16.71 -4.23
C ARG A 289 -12.69 -18.00 -3.66
N SER A 290 -13.95 -17.97 -3.24
CA SER A 290 -14.59 -19.13 -2.62
C SER A 290 -15.06 -20.13 -3.67
N VAL A 291 -15.10 -21.41 -3.28
CA VAL A 291 -15.73 -22.47 -4.10
C VAL A 291 -17.25 -22.46 -4.02
N ASN A 292 -17.83 -21.50 -3.26
CA ASN A 292 -19.28 -21.34 -3.14
C ASN A 292 -19.89 -20.93 -4.48
N VAL A 293 -21.11 -21.38 -4.72
CA VAL A 293 -21.85 -21.02 -5.92
C VAL A 293 -22.84 -19.91 -5.55
N TYR A 294 -22.64 -18.72 -6.12
CA TYR A 294 -23.54 -17.58 -5.94
C TYR A 294 -24.25 -17.23 -7.24
N GLN A 295 -25.57 -17.37 -7.23
CA GLN A 295 -26.46 -16.91 -8.30
C GLN A 295 -26.02 -17.35 -9.71
N LYS A 296 -25.67 -18.62 -9.89
CA LYS A 296 -25.25 -19.16 -11.20
C LYS A 296 -26.42 -19.80 -11.93
N PRO A 297 -26.57 -19.61 -13.25
CA PRO A 297 -27.60 -20.30 -14.01
C PRO A 297 -27.33 -21.80 -14.04
N GLY A 298 -28.40 -22.59 -14.05
CA GLY A 298 -28.29 -24.03 -14.05
C GLY A 298 -29.63 -24.72 -13.89
N TYR A 299 -29.57 -25.97 -13.49
CA TYR A 299 -30.75 -26.74 -13.18
C TYR A 299 -30.50 -27.72 -12.03
N LEU A 300 -31.58 -28.09 -11.36
CA LEU A 300 -31.60 -29.06 -10.28
C LEU A 300 -32.59 -30.16 -10.63
N ILE A 301 -32.24 -31.40 -10.32
CA ILE A 301 -33.10 -32.57 -10.46
C ILE A 301 -33.27 -33.17 -9.07
N ASP A 302 -34.53 -33.35 -8.65
CA ASP A 302 -34.86 -33.97 -7.37
C ASP A 302 -34.89 -35.52 -7.46
N GLU A 303 -35.18 -36.19 -6.34
CA GLU A 303 -35.23 -37.66 -6.26
C GLU A 303 -36.24 -38.29 -7.22
N ASP A 304 -37.34 -37.59 -7.53
CA ASP A 304 -38.39 -38.06 -8.43
C ASP A 304 -38.04 -37.81 -9.91
N GLY A 305 -36.88 -37.21 -10.18
CA GLY A 305 -36.45 -36.84 -11.54
C GLY A 305 -37.06 -35.54 -12.05
N LYS A 306 -37.75 -34.76 -11.20
CA LYS A 306 -38.34 -33.48 -11.60
C LYS A 306 -37.24 -32.42 -11.73
N LYS A 307 -37.18 -31.81 -12.92
CA LYS A 307 -36.22 -30.77 -13.26
C LYS A 307 -36.74 -29.37 -12.91
N TYR A 308 -35.89 -28.60 -12.24
CA TYR A 308 -36.06 -27.18 -11.96
C TYR A 308 -34.94 -26.41 -12.67
N THR A 309 -35.28 -25.55 -13.63
CA THR A 309 -34.29 -24.71 -14.32
C THR A 309 -34.36 -23.29 -13.75
N GLY A 310 -33.21 -22.71 -13.41
CA GLY A 310 -33.17 -21.41 -12.74
C GLY A 310 -31.79 -21.01 -12.25
N ILE A 311 -31.77 -20.22 -11.18
CA ILE A 311 -30.55 -19.68 -10.59
C ILE A 311 -30.22 -20.47 -9.31
N ILE A 312 -29.04 -21.06 -9.28
CA ILE A 312 -28.53 -21.94 -8.22
C ILE A 312 -27.66 -21.13 -7.24
N SER A 313 -27.80 -21.41 -5.95
CA SER A 313 -26.87 -20.95 -4.92
C SER A 313 -26.62 -22.02 -3.85
N ILE A 314 -25.35 -22.18 -3.45
CA ILE A 314 -24.93 -23.08 -2.37
C ILE A 314 -23.63 -22.55 -1.74
N ASN A 315 -23.56 -22.59 -0.41
CA ASN A 315 -22.32 -22.32 0.32
C ASN A 315 -21.69 -23.65 0.72
N PHE A 316 -20.53 -23.97 0.16
CA PHE A 316 -19.67 -25.10 0.52
C PHE A 316 -18.70 -24.78 1.65
N GLN A 317 -18.40 -23.50 1.89
CA GLN A 317 -17.49 -23.03 2.93
C GLN A 317 -17.90 -21.66 3.51
N MET A 318 -17.28 -21.29 4.63
CA MET A 318 -17.32 -19.94 5.18
C MET A 318 -16.66 -18.94 4.21
N LEU A 319 -17.17 -17.70 4.21
CA LEU A 319 -16.53 -16.62 3.47
C LEU A 319 -15.36 -16.06 4.29
N ASP A 320 -14.15 -16.20 3.77
CA ASP A 320 -12.95 -15.62 4.35
C ASP A 320 -12.76 -14.17 3.88
N VAL A 321 -13.51 -13.26 4.51
CA VAL A 321 -13.49 -11.82 4.22
C VAL A 321 -12.15 -11.17 4.58
N ASN A 322 -11.47 -11.71 5.60
CA ASN A 322 -10.24 -11.13 6.15
C ASN A 322 -8.95 -11.85 5.71
N GLN A 323 -9.05 -12.88 4.85
CA GLN A 323 -7.91 -13.66 4.34
C GLN A 323 -7.15 -14.40 5.45
N THR A 324 -7.86 -14.95 6.42
CA THR A 324 -7.28 -15.73 7.53
C THR A 324 -6.91 -17.16 7.11
N GLY A 325 -7.44 -17.65 5.99
CA GLY A 325 -7.35 -19.05 5.56
C GLY A 325 -8.40 -19.95 6.22
N GLN A 326 -9.20 -19.43 7.15
CA GLN A 326 -10.22 -20.21 7.84
C GLN A 326 -11.51 -20.26 7.02
N VAL A 327 -11.72 -21.38 6.32
CA VAL A 327 -12.87 -21.59 5.43
C VAL A 327 -13.86 -22.64 5.95
N LEU A 328 -13.52 -23.39 6.99
CA LEU A 328 -14.37 -24.41 7.60
C LEU A 328 -14.72 -24.03 9.05
N PRO A 329 -15.94 -24.36 9.53
CA PRO A 329 -16.32 -24.11 10.90
C PRO A 329 -15.55 -25.03 11.86
N GLU A 330 -14.92 -24.45 12.89
CA GLU A 330 -14.21 -25.22 13.92
C GLU A 330 -15.12 -25.58 15.12
N GLU A 331 -16.04 -24.69 15.49
CA GLU A 331 -16.79 -24.78 16.75
C GLU A 331 -18.31 -24.95 16.56
N THR A 332 -18.82 -24.94 15.32
CA THR A 332 -20.27 -24.98 15.06
C THR A 332 -20.66 -26.12 14.14
N ALA A 333 -21.92 -26.56 14.24
CA ALA A 333 -22.47 -27.58 13.34
C ALA A 333 -22.26 -27.17 11.88
N ASP A 334 -21.64 -28.05 11.11
CA ASP A 334 -21.37 -27.78 9.71
C ASP A 334 -22.68 -27.74 8.91
N LYS A 335 -23.03 -26.55 8.42
CA LYS A 335 -24.19 -26.29 7.56
C LYS A 335 -23.79 -26.15 6.10
N PHE A 336 -22.50 -26.12 5.80
CA PHE A 336 -21.99 -25.86 4.47
C PHE A 336 -22.05 -27.14 3.63
N GLY A 337 -22.33 -26.99 2.33
CA GLY A 337 -22.46 -28.11 1.40
C GLY A 337 -23.70 -29.00 1.61
N LYS A 338 -24.56 -28.72 2.60
CA LYS A 338 -25.72 -29.58 2.94
C LYS A 338 -27.03 -29.20 2.25
N THR A 339 -27.18 -27.94 1.83
CA THR A 339 -28.41 -27.43 1.19
C THR A 339 -28.08 -26.59 -0.03
N VAL A 340 -28.75 -26.87 -1.14
CA VAL A 340 -28.73 -26.04 -2.35
C VAL A 340 -30.06 -25.31 -2.50
N ALA A 341 -30.02 -24.05 -2.93
CA ALA A 341 -31.21 -23.26 -3.27
C ALA A 341 -31.30 -23.07 -4.78
N ILE A 342 -32.52 -23.15 -5.32
CA ILE A 342 -32.83 -22.76 -6.69
C ILE A 342 -33.95 -21.74 -6.72
N VAL A 343 -33.72 -20.63 -7.42
CA VAL A 343 -34.72 -19.64 -7.79
C VAL A 343 -35.19 -19.97 -9.21
N TYR A 344 -36.45 -20.36 -9.37
CA TYR A 344 -37.02 -20.78 -10.65
C TYR A 344 -38.39 -20.12 -10.88
N ARG A 345 -38.84 -20.09 -12.15
CA ARG A 345 -40.19 -19.65 -12.52
C ARG A 345 -41.11 -20.86 -12.59
N ASN A 346 -42.24 -20.80 -11.88
CA ASN A 346 -43.25 -21.86 -11.94
C ASN A 346 -44.12 -21.74 -13.22
N GLU A 347 -45.07 -22.66 -13.40
CA GLU A 347 -46.01 -22.68 -14.53
C GLU A 347 -46.84 -21.39 -14.69
N LYS A 348 -47.01 -20.63 -13.60
CA LYS A 348 -47.71 -19.33 -13.58
C LYS A 348 -46.76 -18.15 -13.80
N ASN A 349 -45.52 -18.40 -14.24
CA ASN A 349 -44.46 -17.41 -14.43
C ASN A 349 -44.11 -16.59 -13.17
N GLN A 350 -44.37 -17.14 -11.98
CA GLN A 350 -43.99 -16.53 -10.70
C GLN A 350 -42.65 -17.07 -10.23
N GLU A 351 -41.81 -16.17 -9.73
CA GLU A 351 -40.54 -16.54 -9.10
C GLU A 351 -40.78 -17.29 -7.79
N ARG A 352 -40.12 -18.43 -7.62
CA ARG A 352 -40.18 -19.27 -6.44
C ARG A 352 -38.77 -19.71 -6.06
N THR A 353 -38.49 -19.72 -4.77
CA THR A 353 -37.27 -20.29 -4.21
C THR A 353 -37.59 -21.63 -3.57
N LYS A 354 -36.88 -22.69 -3.96
CA LYS A 354 -36.95 -23.99 -3.32
C LYS A 354 -35.55 -24.42 -2.87
N THR A 355 -35.47 -25.08 -1.73
CA THR A 355 -34.23 -25.61 -1.17
C THR A 355 -34.28 -27.13 -1.15
N PHE A 356 -33.14 -27.75 -1.41
CA PHE A 356 -32.98 -29.21 -1.43
C PHE A 356 -31.79 -29.59 -0.56
N LYS A 357 -31.98 -30.62 0.26
CA LYS A 357 -30.94 -31.15 1.13
C LYS A 357 -30.13 -32.18 0.37
N ALA A 358 -28.86 -32.32 0.72
CA ALA A 358 -27.99 -33.34 0.14
C ALA A 358 -28.45 -34.77 0.43
N ASN A 359 -29.27 -34.99 1.45
CA ASN A 359 -29.81 -36.32 1.78
C ASN A 359 -31.05 -36.72 0.97
N SER A 360 -31.58 -35.84 0.12
CA SER A 360 -32.83 -36.07 -0.63
C SER A 360 -32.59 -36.64 -2.03
N GLY A 361 -31.42 -37.22 -2.31
CA GLY A 361 -31.07 -37.73 -3.65
C GLY A 361 -30.96 -36.69 -4.77
N ALA A 362 -31.09 -35.40 -4.44
CA ALA A 362 -31.04 -34.33 -5.43
C ALA A 362 -29.62 -34.13 -5.98
N TYR A 363 -29.53 -33.73 -7.24
CA TYR A 363 -28.29 -33.27 -7.85
C TYR A 363 -28.56 -32.03 -8.69
N PHE A 364 -27.53 -31.21 -8.89
CA PHE A 364 -27.66 -29.99 -9.67
C PHE A 364 -26.48 -29.81 -10.61
N CYS A 365 -26.70 -29.02 -11.63
CA CYS A 365 -25.70 -28.62 -12.60
C CYS A 365 -25.65 -27.09 -12.64
N ILE A 366 -24.45 -26.53 -12.57
CA ILE A 366 -24.20 -25.13 -12.89
C ILE A 366 -23.69 -25.03 -14.32
N GLN A 367 -24.10 -23.97 -15.02
CA GLN A 367 -23.68 -23.68 -16.38
C GLN A 367 -22.89 -22.37 -16.36
N GLU A 368 -21.59 -22.44 -16.63
CA GLU A 368 -20.72 -21.27 -16.61
C GLU A 368 -19.81 -21.30 -17.84
N ASN A 369 -19.83 -20.22 -18.64
CA ASN A 369 -19.02 -20.08 -19.85
C ASN A 369 -19.11 -21.28 -20.81
N GLY A 370 -20.29 -21.88 -20.95
CA GLY A 370 -20.53 -23.06 -21.78
C GLY A 370 -20.05 -24.39 -21.19
N THR A 371 -19.51 -24.39 -19.96
CA THR A 371 -19.10 -25.58 -19.22
C THR A 371 -20.18 -25.98 -18.21
N GLU A 372 -20.52 -27.27 -18.19
CA GLU A 372 -21.43 -27.86 -17.21
C GLU A 372 -20.64 -28.48 -16.05
N THR A 373 -20.94 -28.09 -14.81
CA THR A 373 -20.36 -28.70 -13.61
C THR A 373 -21.47 -29.30 -12.75
N PHE A 374 -21.36 -30.59 -12.45
CA PHE A 374 -22.39 -31.34 -11.73
C PHE A 374 -22.02 -31.54 -10.27
N TYR A 375 -23.03 -31.52 -9.41
CA TYR A 375 -22.90 -31.75 -7.98
C TYR A 375 -23.99 -32.71 -7.50
N TYR A 376 -23.60 -33.75 -6.77
CA TYR A 376 -24.49 -34.81 -6.31
C TYR A 376 -24.60 -34.82 -4.78
N GLY A 377 -25.83 -34.72 -4.26
CA GLY A 377 -26.12 -34.84 -2.84
C GLY A 377 -26.15 -36.29 -2.40
N MET A 378 -25.34 -36.65 -1.40
CA MET A 378 -25.41 -37.98 -0.79
C MET A 378 -24.76 -38.06 0.60
N ALA A 379 -25.13 -39.10 1.35
CA ALA A 379 -24.40 -39.53 2.52
C ALA A 379 -23.18 -40.39 2.14
N VAL A 380 -22.10 -40.28 2.92
CA VAL A 380 -20.86 -41.04 2.70
C VAL A 380 -20.46 -41.90 3.90
N LYS A 381 -19.80 -43.04 3.61
CA LYS A 381 -19.06 -43.88 4.57
C LYS A 381 -17.61 -43.36 4.63
N GLY A 382 -16.99 -43.42 5.81
CA GLY A 382 -15.57 -43.05 6.01
C GLY A 382 -15.30 -41.76 6.80
N ASP A 383 -16.23 -40.81 6.88
CA ASP A 383 -15.96 -39.51 7.53
C ASP A 383 -16.08 -39.53 9.06
N SER A 384 -15.16 -40.22 9.74
CA SER A 384 -15.20 -40.32 11.21
C SER A 384 -15.06 -38.96 11.91
N MET A 385 -14.29 -38.03 11.34
CA MET A 385 -14.04 -36.70 11.92
C MET A 385 -15.24 -35.75 11.75
N LYS A 386 -15.82 -35.61 10.54
CA LYS A 386 -17.05 -34.80 10.37
C LYS A 386 -18.22 -35.44 11.13
N LYS A 387 -18.28 -36.78 11.24
CA LYS A 387 -19.26 -37.46 12.10
C LYS A 387 -19.11 -37.08 13.57
N PHE A 388 -17.88 -37.02 14.09
CA PHE A 388 -17.63 -36.62 15.47
C PHE A 388 -18.02 -35.15 15.72
N GLN A 389 -17.64 -34.22 14.83
CA GLN A 389 -18.02 -32.80 14.89
C GLN A 389 -19.55 -32.57 14.77
N ASN A 390 -20.22 -33.37 13.94
CA ASN A 390 -21.67 -33.29 13.78
C ASN A 390 -22.40 -33.92 15.00
N MET A 391 -21.86 -35.00 15.58
CA MET A 391 -22.36 -35.64 16.80
C MET A 391 -22.26 -34.75 18.04
N SER A 392 -21.15 -34.03 18.22
CA SER A 392 -21.00 -33.07 19.34
C SER A 392 -22.02 -31.93 19.28
N ASN A 393 -22.59 -31.67 18.10
CA ASN A 393 -23.54 -30.60 17.84
C ASN A 393 -24.99 -31.09 17.58
N LEU A 394 -25.33 -32.33 17.94
CA LEU A 394 -26.66 -32.95 17.77
C LEU A 394 -27.17 -32.97 16.31
N SER A 395 -26.28 -32.85 15.32
CA SER A 395 -26.60 -32.96 13.90
C SER A 395 -26.18 -34.35 13.42
N PHE A 396 -27.14 -35.21 13.08
CA PHE A 396 -26.83 -36.59 12.64
C PHE A 396 -26.76 -36.74 11.11
N ASP A 397 -27.00 -35.67 10.37
CA ASP A 397 -26.95 -35.66 8.90
C ASP A 397 -25.54 -35.32 8.40
N ASN A 398 -24.89 -36.32 7.82
CA ASN A 398 -23.55 -36.23 7.21
C ASN A 398 -23.62 -36.28 5.67
N SER A 399 -24.74 -35.81 5.11
CA SER A 399 -24.93 -35.76 3.65
C SER A 399 -24.49 -34.41 3.13
N TYR A 400 -23.73 -34.42 2.03
CA TYR A 400 -23.17 -33.23 1.40
C TYR A 400 -23.27 -33.33 -0.12
N PHE A 401 -23.20 -32.20 -0.80
CA PHE A 401 -23.07 -32.13 -2.26
C PHE A 401 -21.60 -32.24 -2.66
N TYR A 402 -21.28 -33.20 -3.53
CA TYR A 402 -19.93 -33.44 -4.05
C TYR A 402 -19.87 -33.15 -5.55
N ARG A 403 -18.77 -32.56 -6.02
CA ARG A 403 -18.55 -32.23 -7.44
C ARG A 403 -18.23 -33.49 -8.23
N LEU A 404 -18.83 -33.65 -9.41
CA LEU A 404 -18.51 -34.74 -10.34
C LEU A 404 -17.14 -34.53 -10.99
N ILE A 405 -16.29 -35.55 -10.92
CA ILE A 405 -14.97 -35.59 -11.57
C ILE A 405 -14.97 -36.55 -12.75
N HIS A 406 -15.54 -37.74 -12.56
CA HIS A 406 -15.63 -38.76 -13.60
C HIS A 406 -16.94 -39.51 -13.51
N LYS A 407 -17.54 -39.83 -14.65
CA LYS A 407 -18.84 -40.49 -14.74
C LYS A 407 -18.75 -41.71 -15.64
N GLU A 408 -19.09 -42.86 -15.05
CA GLU A 408 -19.44 -44.08 -15.76
C GLU A 408 -20.90 -44.45 -15.46
N GLU A 409 -21.46 -45.43 -16.17
CA GLU A 409 -22.87 -45.81 -15.97
C GLU A 409 -23.13 -46.46 -14.61
N LYS A 410 -22.18 -47.28 -14.13
CA LYS A 410 -22.29 -48.03 -12.86
C LYS A 410 -21.68 -47.29 -11.67
N ILE A 411 -20.76 -46.37 -11.91
CA ILE A 411 -19.97 -45.72 -10.86
C ILE A 411 -19.67 -44.25 -11.18
N LEU A 412 -19.71 -43.41 -10.16
CA LEU A 412 -19.28 -42.02 -10.21
C LEU A 412 -18.05 -41.82 -9.34
N LEU A 413 -17.12 -40.99 -9.81
CA LEU A 413 -16.07 -40.40 -9.01
C LEU A 413 -16.41 -38.93 -8.75
N LEU A 414 -16.49 -38.59 -7.46
CA LEU A 414 -16.85 -37.27 -6.98
C LEU A 414 -15.72 -36.73 -6.08
N GLN A 415 -15.72 -35.42 -5.84
CA GLN A 415 -14.75 -34.74 -4.98
C GLN A 415 -15.46 -33.74 -4.06
N ASP A 416 -14.95 -33.59 -2.83
CA ASP A 416 -15.38 -32.53 -1.93
C ASP A 416 -14.99 -31.16 -2.54
N PRO A 417 -15.93 -30.21 -2.70
CA PRO A 417 -15.62 -28.93 -3.34
C PRO A 417 -14.61 -28.06 -2.58
N VAL A 418 -14.46 -28.25 -1.27
CA VAL A 418 -13.53 -27.50 -0.41
C VAL A 418 -12.25 -28.31 -0.21
N GLU A 419 -12.40 -29.55 0.23
CA GLU A 419 -11.28 -30.43 0.56
C GLU A 419 -10.92 -31.29 -0.66
N THR A 420 -10.20 -30.71 -1.61
CA THR A 420 -9.89 -31.34 -2.91
C THR A 420 -9.06 -32.63 -2.82
N ASP A 421 -8.47 -32.94 -1.66
CA ASP A 421 -7.82 -34.21 -1.36
C ASP A 421 -8.81 -35.33 -0.97
N ARG A 422 -10.11 -35.03 -0.89
CA ARG A 422 -11.17 -35.97 -0.56
C ARG A 422 -12.02 -36.34 -1.78
N TYR A 423 -12.03 -37.62 -2.09
CA TYR A 423 -12.81 -38.19 -3.19
C TYR A 423 -13.90 -39.13 -2.67
N VAL A 424 -14.90 -39.40 -3.51
CA VAL A 424 -15.99 -40.32 -3.18
C VAL A 424 -16.30 -41.18 -4.40
N PHE A 425 -16.24 -42.50 -4.22
CA PHE A 425 -16.86 -43.42 -5.16
C PHE A 425 -18.34 -43.59 -4.82
N LYS A 426 -19.21 -43.45 -5.83
CA LYS A 426 -20.64 -43.74 -5.71
C LYS A 426 -21.03 -44.79 -6.76
N ILE A 427 -21.26 -46.02 -6.30
CA ILE A 427 -21.85 -47.08 -7.11
C ILE A 427 -23.35 -46.81 -7.21
N LYS A 428 -23.96 -47.02 -8.38
CA LYS A 428 -25.38 -46.70 -8.63
C LYS A 428 -26.31 -47.42 -7.66
N GLU A 429 -26.05 -48.70 -7.41
CA GLU A 429 -26.86 -49.60 -6.59
C GLU A 429 -26.73 -49.35 -5.07
N GLU A 430 -25.69 -48.63 -4.63
CA GLU A 430 -25.43 -48.36 -3.21
C GLU A 430 -26.08 -47.05 -2.73
N ASN A 431 -26.77 -47.07 -1.59
CA ASN A 431 -27.42 -45.86 -1.04
C ASN A 431 -26.43 -44.80 -0.49
N LYS A 432 -25.16 -45.16 -0.29
CA LYS A 432 -24.12 -44.27 0.26
C LYS A 432 -22.86 -44.37 -0.58
N GLY A 433 -22.15 -43.25 -0.73
CA GLY A 433 -20.81 -43.24 -1.30
C GLY A 433 -19.76 -43.77 -0.33
N GLN A 434 -18.61 -44.20 -0.86
CA GLN A 434 -17.42 -44.52 -0.08
C GLN A 434 -16.39 -43.39 -0.25
N MET A 435 -16.09 -42.70 0.86
CA MET A 435 -15.12 -41.62 0.85
C MET A 435 -13.69 -42.15 0.96
N ILE A 436 -12.82 -41.49 0.22
CA ILE A 436 -11.38 -41.55 0.23
C ILE A 436 -10.93 -40.24 0.87
N ASP A 437 -10.68 -40.28 2.18
CA ASP A 437 -10.31 -39.12 3.00
C ASP A 437 -8.81 -39.08 3.26
N ARG A 438 -8.36 -38.31 4.27
CA ARG A 438 -6.95 -38.11 4.63
C ARG A 438 -6.24 -39.30 5.25
N ARG A 439 -6.92 -40.43 5.52
CA ARG A 439 -6.26 -41.68 5.94
C ARG A 439 -5.16 -42.08 4.94
N ASN A 440 -4.12 -42.77 5.40
CA ASN A 440 -3.07 -43.25 4.49
C ASN A 440 -3.63 -44.31 3.53
N ASN A 441 -2.88 -44.63 2.47
CA ASN A 441 -3.34 -45.58 1.44
C ASN A 441 -3.65 -46.97 2.03
N ASP A 442 -2.82 -47.46 2.94
CA ASP A 442 -2.96 -48.78 3.56
C ASP A 442 -4.26 -48.92 4.38
N ASP A 443 -4.70 -47.85 5.04
CA ASP A 443 -5.97 -47.79 5.78
C ASP A 443 -7.20 -47.64 4.86
N LEU A 444 -7.01 -47.10 3.66
CA LEU A 444 -8.08 -46.89 2.67
C LEU A 444 -8.35 -48.15 1.85
N ILE A 445 -7.29 -48.88 1.46
CA ILE A 445 -7.35 -50.09 0.64
C ILE A 445 -8.42 -51.09 1.11
N PRO A 446 -8.47 -51.56 2.37
CA PRO A 446 -9.44 -52.57 2.78
C PRO A 446 -10.88 -52.06 2.67
N VAL A 447 -11.11 -50.78 2.93
CA VAL A 447 -12.44 -50.16 2.93
C VAL A 447 -12.94 -49.94 1.49
N VAL A 448 -12.07 -49.44 0.61
CA VAL A 448 -12.41 -49.21 -0.80
C VAL A 448 -12.58 -50.54 -1.54
N ALA A 449 -11.69 -51.51 -1.31
CA ALA A 449 -11.80 -52.84 -1.93
C ALA A 449 -13.05 -53.61 -1.47
N ASP A 450 -13.49 -53.46 -0.21
CA ASP A 450 -14.77 -54.04 0.23
C ASP A 450 -15.97 -53.34 -0.41
N TYR A 451 -15.93 -52.01 -0.57
CA TYR A 451 -17.00 -51.27 -1.23
C TYR A 451 -17.14 -51.66 -2.71
N LEU A 452 -16.04 -51.89 -3.41
CA LEU A 452 -16.00 -52.26 -4.82
C LEU A 452 -16.03 -53.78 -5.07
N LYS A 453 -16.30 -54.61 -4.05
CA LYS A 453 -16.21 -56.09 -4.12
C LYS A 453 -17.10 -56.76 -5.16
N ALA A 454 -18.12 -56.07 -5.66
CA ALA A 454 -18.93 -56.56 -6.77
C ALA A 454 -18.07 -56.81 -8.02
N CYS A 455 -17.00 -56.04 -8.21
CA CYS A 455 -15.95 -56.37 -9.16
C CYS A 455 -14.74 -57.02 -8.46
N LYS A 456 -14.59 -58.34 -8.64
CA LYS A 456 -13.51 -59.11 -8.00
C LYS A 456 -12.12 -58.67 -8.43
N SER A 457 -11.88 -58.44 -9.73
CA SER A 457 -10.57 -58.03 -10.25
C SER A 457 -10.12 -56.70 -9.64
N VAL A 458 -10.94 -55.65 -9.77
CA VAL A 458 -10.65 -54.33 -9.20
C VAL A 458 -10.41 -54.41 -7.69
N ALA A 459 -11.23 -55.16 -6.96
CA ALA A 459 -11.04 -55.32 -5.51
C ALA A 459 -9.76 -56.10 -5.14
N GLU A 460 -9.31 -57.04 -5.97
CA GLU A 460 -8.04 -57.75 -5.78
C GLU A 460 -6.84 -56.86 -6.08
N ASP A 461 -6.90 -56.08 -7.15
CA ASP A 461 -5.79 -55.21 -7.59
C ASP A 461 -5.58 -54.05 -6.60
N ILE A 462 -6.67 -53.49 -6.05
CA ILE A 462 -6.60 -52.55 -4.92
C ILE A 462 -5.93 -53.21 -3.69
N ARG A 463 -6.27 -54.45 -3.36
CA ARG A 463 -5.67 -55.17 -2.20
C ARG A 463 -4.18 -55.49 -2.41
N LYS A 464 -3.76 -55.72 -3.66
CA LYS A 464 -2.35 -55.90 -4.03
C LYS A 464 -1.56 -54.59 -4.06
N LYS A 465 -2.21 -53.46 -3.75
CA LYS A 465 -1.61 -52.12 -3.78
C LYS A 465 -1.16 -51.69 -5.18
N GLU A 466 -1.85 -52.16 -6.22
CA GLU A 466 -1.55 -51.76 -7.62
C GLU A 466 -1.96 -50.31 -7.90
N PHE A 467 -2.84 -49.74 -7.05
CA PHE A 467 -3.27 -48.36 -7.11
C PHE A 467 -2.88 -47.58 -5.85
N ASP A 468 -2.37 -46.37 -6.05
CA ASP A 468 -2.35 -45.34 -5.00
C ASP A 468 -3.69 -44.60 -5.02
N LEU A 469 -4.51 -44.78 -3.98
CA LEU A 469 -5.84 -44.18 -3.85
C LEU A 469 -5.80 -42.67 -3.58
N LYS A 470 -4.61 -42.06 -3.48
CA LYS A 470 -4.43 -40.61 -3.38
C LYS A 470 -4.26 -39.91 -4.71
N ILE A 471 -4.03 -40.66 -5.79
CA ILE A 471 -3.81 -40.11 -7.12
C ILE A 471 -5.13 -40.15 -7.90
N GLU A 472 -5.62 -38.98 -8.32
CA GLU A 472 -6.91 -38.85 -9.02
C GLU A 472 -7.00 -39.75 -10.27
N ASP A 473 -5.92 -39.82 -11.06
CA ASP A 473 -5.93 -40.63 -12.29
C ASP A 473 -6.06 -42.13 -11.99
N ASN A 474 -5.46 -42.62 -10.89
CA ASN A 474 -5.69 -44.00 -10.44
C ASN A 474 -7.17 -44.22 -10.07
N LEU A 475 -7.82 -43.23 -9.45
CA LEU A 475 -9.24 -43.32 -9.11
C LEU A 475 -10.14 -43.34 -10.36
N LYS A 476 -9.77 -42.59 -11.40
CA LYS A 476 -10.45 -42.65 -12.71
C LYS A 476 -10.28 -44.01 -13.35
N THR A 477 -9.07 -44.58 -13.34
CA THR A 477 -8.80 -45.93 -13.85
C THR A 477 -9.62 -46.98 -13.11
N ILE A 478 -9.68 -46.92 -11.77
CA ILE A 478 -10.52 -47.81 -10.97
C ILE A 478 -12.00 -47.71 -11.38
N ALA A 479 -12.53 -46.50 -11.63
CA ALA A 479 -13.90 -46.32 -12.08
C ALA A 479 -14.16 -46.95 -13.46
N GLN A 480 -13.22 -46.78 -14.40
CA GLN A 480 -13.29 -47.35 -15.75
C GLN A 480 -13.22 -48.89 -15.73
N GLU A 481 -12.32 -49.45 -14.92
CA GLU A 481 -12.21 -50.89 -14.76
C GLU A 481 -13.48 -51.46 -14.13
N TYR A 482 -14.01 -50.80 -13.09
CA TYR A 482 -15.25 -51.21 -12.43
C TYR A 482 -16.45 -51.23 -13.40
N GLN A 483 -16.54 -50.25 -14.30
CA GLN A 483 -17.59 -50.20 -15.33
C GLN A 483 -17.57 -51.46 -16.22
N SER A 484 -16.37 -51.94 -16.55
CA SER A 484 -16.14 -53.10 -17.42
C SER A 484 -16.38 -54.45 -16.75
N CYS A 485 -16.59 -54.48 -15.43
CA CYS A 485 -16.86 -55.69 -14.68
C CYS A 485 -18.26 -56.24 -14.98
N LYS A 486 -18.33 -57.54 -15.25
CA LYS A 486 -19.57 -58.25 -15.57
C LYS A 486 -20.37 -58.60 -14.34
#